data_AF-A0A3N4GZD8-F1
#
_entry.id   AF-A0A3N4GZD8-F1
#
_cell.length_a   1.000
_cell.length_b   1.000
_cell.length_c   1.000
_cell.angle_alpha   90.00
_cell.angle_beta   90.00
_cell.angle_gamma   90.00
#
_symmetry.space_group_name_H-M   'P 1'
#
loop_
_entity.id
_entity.type
_entity.pdbx_description
1 polymer ?
#
loop_
_entity_poly.entity_id
_entity_poly.type
_entity_poly.pdbx_seq_one_letter_code
_entity_poly.pdbx_strand_id
1 'polypeptide(L)'
;MKTTIIYFPLLFLAFLGYAQEPENEDSIELKSKSFRVFETDVLVTKNHDGSKSWEFVSEPKNYSVEKYSKKYNPRHDKGLIFDIGINTWVGDNDAPTIKPWGSWNPAINLFYKYRASRNFHLKSTLGVSWYNFKFENRNLQALRGDNGVYFEEHPSGSGTRSKISASYLNVNIIPTLRSNNGNFTFGVGPYLGYRLGGRGKFVFNDDNGNRTKEFQSGNMYATDFRYGLRAEVGVAEVKLYLNYDFNETFQESKGPKVNALSFGIIL
;
A
#
# COMPACT_ATOMS: atom_id res chain seq x y z
N MET A 1 -19.53 -29.38 -1.14
CA MET A 1 -18.45 -28.93 -0.23
C MET A 1 -17.14 -29.52 -0.71
N LYS A 2 -16.22 -28.73 -1.25
CA LYS A 2 -14.83 -29.14 -1.42
C LYS A 2 -13.92 -27.96 -1.10
N THR A 3 -13.20 -28.16 -0.01
CA THR A 3 -12.28 -27.26 0.66
C THR A 3 -10.99 -27.18 -0.14
N THR A 4 -10.60 -25.98 -0.56
CA THR A 4 -9.30 -25.71 -1.18
C THR A 4 -8.25 -25.62 -0.07
N ILE A 5 -7.36 -26.60 -0.01
CA ILE A 5 -6.18 -26.57 0.84
C ILE A 5 -4.98 -26.42 -0.10
N ILE A 6 -4.32 -25.27 -0.02
CA ILE A 6 -3.07 -24.99 -0.75
C ILE A 6 -1.93 -25.52 0.11
N TYR A 7 -1.36 -26.65 -0.31
CA TYR A 7 -0.06 -27.07 0.18
C TYR A 7 1.01 -26.57 -0.79
N PHE A 8 1.94 -25.81 -0.23
CA PHE A 8 3.24 -25.53 -0.81
C PHE A 8 4.16 -26.70 -0.43
N PRO A 9 4.69 -27.46 -1.40
CA PRO A 9 5.97 -28.10 -1.18
C PRO A 9 6.99 -27.49 -2.15
N LEU A 10 7.93 -26.73 -1.58
CA LEU A 10 9.27 -26.65 -2.12
C LEU A 10 9.85 -28.07 -2.08
N LEU A 11 10.21 -28.61 -3.23
CA LEU A 11 11.12 -29.74 -3.29
C LEU A 11 12.30 -29.41 -4.19
N PHE A 12 13.46 -29.53 -3.56
CA PHE A 12 14.81 -29.38 -4.09
C PHE A 12 15.16 -30.65 -4.87
N LEU A 13 15.70 -30.54 -6.09
CA LEU A 13 16.59 -31.57 -6.62
C LEU A 13 17.60 -30.95 -7.59
N ALA A 14 18.88 -31.14 -7.25
CA ALA A 14 20.03 -30.72 -8.03
C ALA A 14 20.26 -31.68 -9.19
N PHE A 15 20.69 -31.16 -10.34
CA PHE A 15 21.63 -31.83 -11.23
C PHE A 15 22.51 -30.79 -11.93
N LEU A 16 23.82 -30.89 -11.68
CA LEU A 16 24.87 -30.37 -12.55
C LEU A 16 24.92 -31.27 -13.79
N GLY A 17 24.82 -30.68 -14.97
CA GLY A 17 25.01 -31.36 -16.25
C GLY A 17 25.43 -30.35 -17.31
N TYR A 18 26.71 -30.36 -17.67
CA TYR A 18 27.22 -29.78 -18.91
C TYR A 18 26.86 -30.72 -20.06
N ALA A 19 26.20 -30.22 -21.11
CA ALA A 19 26.26 -30.72 -22.50
C ALA A 19 25.36 -29.81 -23.36
N GLN A 20 25.96 -28.98 -24.22
CA GLN A 20 26.18 -29.23 -25.64
C GLN A 20 24.91 -28.98 -26.47
N GLU A 21 24.98 -27.92 -27.25
CA GLU A 21 23.98 -27.46 -28.22
C GLU A 21 23.97 -28.40 -29.44
N PRO A 22 22.78 -28.78 -29.92
CA PRO A 22 22.57 -28.87 -31.35
C PRO A 22 21.28 -28.15 -31.81
N GLU A 23 21.35 -27.74 -33.07
CA GLU A 23 20.43 -26.90 -33.83
C GLU A 23 19.00 -27.45 -34.00
N ASN A 24 18.07 -26.48 -34.11
CA ASN A 24 16.77 -26.47 -34.80
C ASN A 24 15.68 -27.47 -34.41
N GLU A 25 14.65 -26.96 -33.72
CA GLU A 25 13.26 -27.41 -33.89
C GLU A 25 12.27 -26.26 -33.54
N ASP A 26 11.15 -26.22 -34.26
CA ASP A 26 10.24 -25.09 -34.46
C ASP A 26 9.84 -24.25 -33.22
N SER A 27 10.11 -22.94 -33.29
CA SER A 27 9.65 -21.95 -32.32
C SER A 27 8.16 -21.61 -32.52
N ILE A 28 7.28 -22.35 -31.83
CA ILE A 28 5.89 -21.92 -31.67
C ILE A 28 5.87 -20.78 -30.64
N GLU A 29 5.61 -19.55 -31.10
CA GLU A 29 5.52 -18.34 -30.27
C GLU A 29 4.52 -18.50 -29.10
N LEU A 30 5.05 -18.70 -27.90
CA LEU A 30 4.30 -18.48 -26.67
C LEU A 30 4.13 -16.98 -26.49
N LYS A 31 2.89 -16.47 -26.62
CA LYS A 31 2.54 -15.07 -26.36
C LYS A 31 2.93 -14.68 -24.93
N SER A 32 4.13 -14.16 -24.77
CA SER A 32 4.60 -13.53 -23.55
C SER A 32 4.01 -12.13 -23.49
N LYS A 33 3.38 -11.80 -22.36
CA LYS A 33 2.94 -10.43 -22.09
C LYS A 33 3.86 -9.88 -21.02
N SER A 34 4.83 -9.07 -21.44
CA SER A 34 5.63 -8.28 -20.51
C SER A 34 4.87 -7.01 -20.16
N PHE A 35 4.94 -6.62 -18.89
CA PHE A 35 4.57 -5.27 -18.49
C PHE A 35 5.57 -4.79 -17.44
N ARG A 36 5.96 -3.53 -17.58
CA ARG A 36 6.93 -2.90 -16.70
C ARG A 36 6.21 -2.28 -15.50
N VAL A 37 6.69 -2.60 -14.31
CA VAL A 37 6.25 -1.97 -13.06
C VAL A 37 7.49 -1.37 -12.40
N PHE A 38 7.62 -0.04 -12.48
CA PHE A 38 8.83 0.70 -12.10
C PHE A 38 10.06 0.28 -12.93
N GLU A 39 11.14 -0.19 -12.29
CA GLU A 39 12.36 -0.69 -12.94
C GLU A 39 12.36 -2.23 -13.06
N THR A 40 11.23 -2.90 -12.79
CA THR A 40 11.09 -4.36 -12.86
C THR A 40 10.18 -4.75 -14.02
N ASP A 41 10.65 -5.66 -14.86
CA ASP A 41 9.85 -6.26 -15.93
C ASP A 41 9.19 -7.53 -15.38
N VAL A 42 7.86 -7.60 -15.48
CA VAL A 42 7.07 -8.76 -15.06
C VAL A 42 6.75 -9.58 -16.30
N LEU A 43 7.30 -10.79 -16.36
CA LEU A 43 7.04 -11.75 -17.43
C LEU A 43 5.97 -12.73 -16.95
N VAL A 44 4.87 -12.80 -17.70
CA VAL A 44 3.82 -13.77 -17.48
C VAL A 44 3.85 -14.80 -18.59
N THR A 45 4.21 -16.03 -18.24
CA THR A 45 4.24 -17.15 -19.17
C THR A 45 3.06 -18.06 -18.88
N LYS A 46 2.28 -18.37 -19.92
CA LYS A 46 1.20 -19.35 -19.83
C LYS A 46 1.77 -20.71 -20.23
N ASN A 47 1.82 -21.62 -19.26
CA ASN A 47 2.31 -22.97 -19.48
C ASN A 47 1.30 -23.80 -20.26
N HIS A 48 1.77 -24.90 -20.84
CA HIS A 48 0.99 -25.79 -21.71
C HIS A 48 -0.19 -26.48 -20.98
N ASP A 49 -0.12 -26.55 -19.64
CA ASP A 49 -1.17 -27.07 -18.74
C ASP A 49 -2.25 -26.03 -18.37
N GLY A 50 -2.11 -24.80 -18.88
CA GLY A 50 -3.00 -23.68 -18.57
C GLY A 50 -2.65 -22.89 -17.31
N SER A 51 -1.63 -23.30 -16.55
CA SER A 51 -1.12 -22.54 -15.41
C SER A 51 -0.36 -21.28 -15.86
N LYS A 52 -0.27 -20.28 -14.98
CA LYS A 52 0.47 -19.03 -15.24
C LYS A 52 1.64 -18.94 -14.28
N SER A 53 2.86 -18.79 -14.82
CA SER A 53 4.06 -18.45 -14.05
C SER A 53 4.32 -16.95 -14.12
N TRP A 54 4.85 -16.40 -13.03
CA TRP A 54 5.17 -14.99 -12.87
C TRP A 54 6.65 -14.89 -12.56
N GLU A 55 7.39 -14.20 -13.42
CA GLU A 55 8.81 -13.95 -13.22
C GLU A 55 9.07 -12.46 -13.14
N PHE A 56 9.80 -12.04 -12.10
CA PHE A 56 10.15 -10.66 -11.85
C PHE A 56 11.62 -10.48 -12.22
N VAL A 57 11.86 -9.80 -13.34
CA VAL A 57 13.21 -9.56 -13.87
C VAL A 57 13.54 -8.08 -13.65
N SER A 58 14.46 -7.79 -12.73
CA SER A 58 15.03 -6.45 -12.58
C SER A 58 16.31 -6.36 -13.41
N GLU A 59 16.44 -5.38 -14.30
CA GLU A 59 17.70 -5.15 -15.02
C GLU A 59 18.82 -4.78 -14.04
N PRO A 60 19.96 -5.47 -14.05
CA PRO A 60 21.12 -5.03 -13.27
C PRO A 60 21.70 -3.76 -13.91
N LYS A 61 21.64 -2.63 -13.20
CA LYS A 61 22.35 -1.39 -13.58
C LYS A 61 23.86 -1.65 -13.60
N ASN A 62 24.43 -1.84 -14.81
CA ASN A 62 25.87 -1.97 -15.01
C ASN A 62 26.55 -0.59 -14.95
N TYR A 63 26.97 -0.16 -13.76
CA TYR A 63 28.00 0.87 -13.61
C TYR A 63 29.37 0.20 -13.51
N SER A 64 30.15 0.25 -14.58
CA SER A 64 31.55 -0.20 -14.57
C SER A 64 32.40 0.79 -13.77
N VAL A 65 32.63 0.48 -12.50
CA VAL A 65 33.66 1.13 -11.69
C VAL A 65 34.46 0.03 -11.00
N GLU A 66 35.69 -0.21 -11.46
CA GLU A 66 36.66 -1.01 -10.72
C GLU A 66 36.99 -0.30 -9.39
N LYS A 67 36.40 -0.76 -8.30
CA LYS A 67 36.81 -0.42 -6.94
C LYS A 67 36.74 -1.66 -6.06
N TYR A 68 37.90 -2.12 -5.61
CA TYR A 68 37.99 -3.00 -4.44
C TYR A 68 37.38 -2.27 -3.24
N SER A 69 36.10 -2.48 -2.98
CA SER A 69 35.42 -2.00 -1.77
C SER A 69 35.26 -3.16 -0.81
N LYS A 70 35.91 -3.06 0.36
CA LYS A 70 35.50 -3.84 1.53
C LYS A 70 34.04 -3.44 1.78
N LYS A 71 33.11 -4.38 1.61
CA LYS A 71 31.66 -4.14 1.70
C LYS A 71 31.32 -3.73 3.14
N TYR A 72 31.48 -2.45 3.46
CA TYR A 72 31.09 -1.88 4.75
C TYR A 72 29.58 -2.01 4.82
N ASN A 73 29.11 -3.00 5.57
CA ASN A 73 27.70 -3.31 5.69
C ASN A 73 27.25 -2.79 7.06
N PRO A 74 26.90 -1.49 7.17
CA PRO A 74 26.66 -0.89 8.47
C PRO A 74 25.49 -1.59 9.16
N ARG A 75 25.64 -1.83 10.48
CA ARG A 75 24.58 -2.40 11.33
C ARG A 75 23.35 -1.50 11.41
N HIS A 76 23.50 -0.22 11.06
CA HIS A 76 22.47 0.80 11.11
C HIS A 76 22.33 1.46 9.75
N ASP A 77 21.09 1.75 9.37
CA ASP A 77 20.74 2.37 8.11
C ASP A 77 19.59 3.35 8.37
N LYS A 78 19.61 4.52 7.75
CA LYS A 78 18.65 5.59 8.00
C LYS A 78 18.41 6.39 6.74
N GLY A 79 17.22 6.96 6.62
CA GLY A 79 16.90 7.78 5.46
C GLY A 79 15.43 8.17 5.42
N LEU A 80 14.99 8.54 4.23
CA LEU A 80 13.61 8.88 3.91
C LEU A 80 13.00 7.77 3.05
N ILE A 81 11.71 7.52 3.27
CA ILE A 81 10.89 6.58 2.52
C ILE A 81 9.56 7.29 2.21
N PHE A 82 9.03 7.03 1.02
CA PHE A 82 7.72 7.51 0.61
C PHE A 82 6.76 6.35 0.44
N ASP A 83 5.64 6.40 1.15
CA ASP A 83 4.54 5.45 0.91
C ASP A 83 3.57 6.07 -0.09
N ILE A 84 3.15 5.30 -1.09
CA ILE A 84 2.08 5.69 -2.00
C ILE A 84 1.07 4.55 -2.04
N GLY A 85 -0.13 4.80 -1.52
CA GLY A 85 -1.18 3.79 -1.52
C GLY A 85 -2.56 4.37 -1.65
N ILE A 86 -3.54 3.54 -1.34
CA ILE A 86 -4.95 3.91 -1.27
C ILE A 86 -5.52 3.47 0.07
N ASN A 87 -6.55 4.17 0.51
CA ASN A 87 -7.35 3.83 1.68
C ASN A 87 -8.68 3.26 1.25
N THR A 88 -9.16 2.33 2.04
CA THR A 88 -10.56 1.93 2.14
C THR A 88 -10.89 1.82 3.63
N TRP A 89 -12.15 1.60 3.93
CA TRP A 89 -12.56 1.23 5.28
C TRP A 89 -13.30 -0.10 5.27
N VAL A 90 -13.23 -0.80 6.40
CA VAL A 90 -13.77 -2.13 6.64
C VAL A 90 -14.67 -2.06 7.87
N GLY A 91 -15.88 -2.59 7.77
CA GLY A 91 -16.84 -2.58 8.89
C GLY A 91 -18.25 -2.32 8.41
N ASP A 92 -18.95 -1.46 9.15
CA ASP A 92 -20.36 -1.12 9.03
C ASP A 92 -20.86 -0.83 7.60
N ASN A 93 -22.06 -1.34 7.29
CA ASN A 93 -22.77 -1.09 6.02
C ASN A 93 -23.32 0.34 5.92
N ASP A 94 -23.48 1.03 7.05
CA ASP A 94 -23.98 2.41 7.08
C ASP A 94 -22.92 3.43 6.60
N ALA A 95 -21.65 3.01 6.48
CA ALA A 95 -20.60 3.85 5.95
C ALA A 95 -20.71 4.00 4.42
N PRO A 96 -20.42 5.20 3.87
CA PRO A 96 -20.39 5.37 2.42
C PRO A 96 -19.37 4.45 1.76
N THR A 97 -19.76 3.84 0.64
CA THR A 97 -18.82 3.06 -0.19
C THR A 97 -17.68 3.94 -0.69
N ILE A 98 -16.44 3.46 -0.54
CA ILE A 98 -15.24 4.16 -0.99
C ILE A 98 -14.91 3.82 -2.42
N LYS A 99 -14.65 4.85 -3.21
CA LYS A 99 -13.99 4.75 -4.49
C LYS A 99 -12.50 4.52 -4.27
N PRO A 100 -11.91 3.38 -4.69
CA PRO A 100 -10.48 3.14 -4.52
C PRO A 100 -9.63 4.22 -5.19
N TRP A 101 -9.96 4.56 -6.45
CA TRP A 101 -9.22 5.58 -7.20
C TRP A 101 -9.54 7.01 -6.73
N GLY A 102 -8.53 7.66 -6.16
CA GLY A 102 -8.64 8.99 -5.57
C GLY A 102 -8.71 8.99 -4.04
N SER A 103 -8.78 7.81 -3.41
CA SER A 103 -8.66 7.63 -1.95
C SER A 103 -7.20 7.49 -1.54
N TRP A 104 -6.35 8.40 -2.02
CA TRP A 104 -4.90 8.30 -1.89
C TRP A 104 -4.41 8.29 -0.43
N ASN A 105 -3.35 7.51 -0.19
CA ASN A 105 -2.59 7.44 1.05
C ASN A 105 -1.10 7.72 0.81
N PRO A 106 -0.71 8.97 0.55
CA PRO A 106 0.70 9.32 0.57
C PRO A 106 1.20 9.37 2.02
N ALA A 107 2.45 8.96 2.25
CA ALA A 107 3.16 9.21 3.49
C ALA A 107 4.63 9.53 3.25
N ILE A 108 5.21 10.32 4.15
CA ILE A 108 6.64 10.64 4.19
C ILE A 108 7.16 10.16 5.52
N ASN A 109 8.15 9.27 5.50
CA ASN A 109 8.67 8.62 6.70
C ASN A 109 10.18 8.76 6.78
N LEU A 110 10.67 9.24 7.92
CA LEU A 110 12.04 8.96 8.34
C LEU A 110 12.09 7.51 8.82
N PHE A 111 13.09 6.76 8.39
CA PHE A 111 13.31 5.41 8.88
C PHE A 111 14.67 5.29 9.56
N TYR A 112 14.71 4.39 10.53
CA TYR A 112 15.93 3.85 11.12
C TYR A 112 15.82 2.33 11.13
N LYS A 113 16.81 1.65 10.57
CA LYS A 113 16.85 0.20 10.46
C LYS A 113 18.10 -0.32 11.17
N TYR A 114 17.86 -1.14 12.19
CA TYR A 114 18.89 -1.87 12.91
C TYR A 114 18.98 -3.31 12.41
N ARG A 115 20.16 -3.77 12.04
CA ARG A 115 20.42 -5.13 11.54
C ARG A 115 20.98 -5.98 12.67
N ALA A 116 20.07 -6.58 13.44
CA ALA A 116 20.44 -7.46 14.55
C ALA A 116 21.13 -8.74 14.07
N SER A 117 20.73 -9.27 12.91
CA SER A 117 21.43 -10.37 12.23
C SER A 117 21.37 -10.21 10.70
N ARG A 118 21.95 -11.17 9.96
CA ARG A 118 21.87 -11.21 8.48
C ARG A 118 20.43 -11.21 7.98
N ASN A 119 19.56 -11.95 8.66
CA ASN A 119 18.19 -12.25 8.24
C ASN A 119 17.12 -11.57 9.09
N PHE A 120 17.50 -10.90 10.18
CA PHE A 120 16.56 -10.21 11.07
C PHE A 120 16.95 -8.75 11.26
N HIS A 121 16.09 -7.86 10.77
CA HIS A 121 16.24 -6.41 10.86
C HIS A 121 15.07 -5.83 11.65
N LEU A 122 15.34 -4.83 12.47
CA LEU A 122 14.32 -4.05 13.16
C LEU A 122 14.23 -2.68 12.50
N LYS A 123 13.10 -2.38 11.88
CA LYS A 123 12.86 -1.06 11.26
C LYS A 123 11.95 -0.24 12.15
N SER A 124 12.33 0.99 12.47
CA SER A 124 11.48 1.99 13.12
C SER A 124 11.25 3.14 12.15
N THR A 125 10.07 3.73 12.17
CA THR A 125 9.75 4.89 11.32
C THR A 125 9.04 5.97 12.11
N LEU A 126 9.29 7.24 11.75
CA LEU A 126 8.56 8.42 12.20
C LEU A 126 8.17 9.22 10.97
N GLY A 127 6.88 9.50 10.78
CA GLY A 127 6.45 10.12 9.52
C GLY A 127 5.04 10.67 9.54
N VAL A 128 4.65 11.35 8.47
CA VAL A 128 3.31 11.90 8.28
C VAL A 128 2.61 11.19 7.15
N SER A 129 1.35 10.79 7.35
CA SER A 129 0.49 10.18 6.32
C SER A 129 -0.80 10.96 6.14
N TRP A 130 -1.33 10.97 4.91
CA TRP A 130 -2.63 11.58 4.60
C TRP A 130 -3.63 10.52 4.18
N TYR A 131 -4.66 10.36 4.98
CA TYR A 131 -5.79 9.48 4.72
C TYR A 131 -6.80 10.27 3.89
N ASN A 132 -7.14 9.76 2.72
CA ASN A 132 -8.21 10.29 1.88
C ASN A 132 -9.21 9.17 1.62
N PHE A 133 -10.48 9.44 1.91
CA PHE A 133 -11.61 8.54 1.72
C PHE A 133 -12.57 9.23 0.76
N LYS A 134 -12.50 8.89 -0.52
CA LYS A 134 -13.35 9.44 -1.57
C LYS A 134 -14.57 8.56 -1.75
N PHE A 135 -15.76 9.14 -1.74
CA PHE A 135 -16.99 8.37 -1.86
C PHE A 135 -17.28 7.98 -3.30
N GLU A 136 -17.88 6.80 -3.49
CA GLU A 136 -18.34 6.35 -4.80
C GLU A 136 -19.53 7.19 -5.28
N ASN A 137 -20.53 7.43 -4.41
CA ASN A 137 -21.56 8.42 -4.66
C ASN A 137 -20.96 9.83 -4.55
N ARG A 138 -20.87 10.52 -5.70
CA ARG A 138 -20.23 11.84 -5.79
C ARG A 138 -21.10 12.97 -5.25
N ASN A 139 -22.42 12.75 -5.16
CA ASN A 139 -23.39 13.72 -4.67
C ASN A 139 -23.66 13.58 -3.16
N LEU A 140 -23.17 12.51 -2.53
CA LEU A 140 -23.25 12.33 -1.09
C LEU A 140 -22.24 13.23 -0.37
N GLN A 141 -22.69 14.26 0.34
CA GLN A 141 -21.85 15.16 1.11
C GLN A 141 -21.67 14.64 2.54
N ALA A 142 -20.44 14.70 3.06
CA ALA A 142 -20.19 14.52 4.48
C ALA A 142 -20.27 15.86 5.20
N LEU A 143 -21.18 15.96 6.16
CA LEU A 143 -21.42 17.14 6.98
C LEU A 143 -21.00 16.87 8.42
N ARG A 144 -20.43 17.91 9.06
CA ARG A 144 -20.10 17.87 10.48
C ARG A 144 -21.21 18.58 11.24
N GLY A 145 -21.95 17.87 12.08
CA GLY A 145 -22.86 18.47 13.06
C GLY A 145 -22.36 18.31 14.49
N ASP A 146 -23.17 18.72 15.46
CA ASP A 146 -22.78 18.75 16.88
C ASP A 146 -22.62 17.35 17.48
N ASN A 147 -23.43 16.40 17.00
CA ASN A 147 -23.43 15.03 17.51
C ASN A 147 -22.62 14.02 16.68
N GLY A 148 -22.13 14.38 15.49
CA GLY A 148 -21.38 13.45 14.65
C GLY A 148 -21.22 13.91 13.19
N VAL A 149 -20.67 13.02 12.37
CA VAL A 149 -20.66 13.14 10.91
C VAL A 149 -21.94 12.55 10.37
N TYR A 150 -22.58 13.30 9.46
CA TYR A 150 -23.76 12.87 8.72
C TYR A 150 -23.44 12.82 7.23
N PHE A 151 -24.13 11.95 6.51
CA PHE A 151 -23.99 11.81 5.07
C PHE A 151 -25.34 12.05 4.41
N GLU A 152 -25.41 13.10 3.61
CA GLU A 152 -26.65 13.54 2.98
C GLU A 152 -26.44 13.80 1.50
N GLU A 153 -27.46 13.56 0.67
CA GLU A 153 -27.38 13.93 -0.72
C GLU A 153 -27.47 15.44 -0.86
N HIS A 154 -26.52 16.02 -1.60
CA HIS A 154 -26.51 17.46 -1.80
C HIS A 154 -27.67 17.89 -2.72
N PRO A 155 -28.43 18.95 -2.36
CA PRO A 155 -29.60 19.39 -3.11
C PRO A 155 -29.34 19.71 -4.58
N SER A 156 -28.10 20.09 -4.93
CA SER A 156 -27.75 20.43 -6.31
C SER A 156 -27.80 19.24 -7.28
N GLY A 157 -27.75 18.00 -6.80
CA GLY A 157 -27.71 16.79 -7.64
C GLY A 157 -26.46 16.66 -8.53
N SER A 158 -25.56 17.65 -8.47
CA SER A 158 -24.46 17.88 -9.42
C SER A 158 -23.08 17.62 -8.81
N GLY A 159 -23.03 16.82 -7.73
CA GLY A 159 -21.80 16.46 -7.04
C GLY A 159 -20.78 15.78 -7.96
N THR A 160 -19.57 16.34 -8.02
CA THR A 160 -18.46 15.83 -8.83
C THR A 160 -17.40 15.14 -7.97
N ARG A 161 -17.29 15.50 -6.69
CA ARG A 161 -16.32 14.91 -5.76
C ARG A 161 -16.75 15.13 -4.32
N SER A 162 -16.89 14.03 -3.59
CA SER A 162 -17.03 14.05 -2.14
C SER A 162 -15.94 13.21 -1.49
N LYS A 163 -15.34 13.72 -0.41
CA LYS A 163 -14.32 12.99 0.35
C LYS A 163 -14.20 13.49 1.79
N ILE A 164 -13.80 12.59 2.68
CA ILE A 164 -13.21 12.93 3.98
C ILE A 164 -11.70 12.74 3.91
N SER A 165 -10.95 13.57 4.63
CA SER A 165 -9.51 13.44 4.71
C SER A 165 -9.01 13.70 6.12
N ALA A 166 -7.98 12.99 6.55
CA ALA A 166 -7.29 13.18 7.82
C ALA A 166 -5.78 13.05 7.62
N SER A 167 -4.98 13.76 8.39
CA SER A 167 -3.52 13.64 8.39
C SER A 167 -3.04 13.19 9.76
N TYR A 168 -2.04 12.32 9.79
CA TYR A 168 -1.53 11.71 11.02
C TYR A 168 -0.01 11.74 11.06
N LEU A 169 0.55 12.05 12.22
CA LEU A 169 1.92 11.72 12.59
C LEU A 169 1.93 10.26 13.05
N ASN A 170 2.85 9.44 12.57
CA ASN A 170 2.90 8.01 12.83
C ASN A 170 4.27 7.57 13.32
N VAL A 171 4.28 6.58 14.21
CA VAL A 171 5.46 5.85 14.66
C VAL A 171 5.21 4.37 14.47
N ASN A 172 6.14 3.68 13.80
CA ASN A 172 6.03 2.24 13.54
C ASN A 172 7.27 1.52 14.06
N ILE A 173 7.12 0.29 14.53
CA ILE A 173 8.23 -0.63 14.84
C ILE A 173 7.94 -1.95 14.12
N ILE A 174 8.82 -2.34 13.21
CA ILE A 174 8.59 -3.43 12.25
C ILE A 174 9.78 -4.40 12.29
N PRO A 175 9.70 -5.45 13.13
CA PRO A 175 10.53 -6.63 12.99
C PRO A 175 10.39 -7.20 11.57
N THR A 176 11.51 -7.37 10.89
CA THR A 176 11.57 -7.75 9.47
C THR A 176 12.48 -8.96 9.30
N LEU A 177 11.93 -10.03 8.74
CA LEU A 177 12.68 -11.19 8.28
C LEU A 177 13.09 -11.00 6.83
N ARG A 178 14.30 -11.47 6.49
CA ARG A 178 14.88 -11.41 5.16
C ARG A 178 15.42 -12.76 4.75
N SER A 179 15.19 -13.15 3.50
CA SER A 179 15.74 -14.38 2.93
C SER A 179 17.28 -14.34 2.82
N ASN A 180 17.93 -15.50 2.71
CA ASN A 180 19.38 -15.61 2.64
C ASN A 180 19.99 -14.93 1.39
N ASN A 181 19.30 -15.04 0.25
CA ASN A 181 19.64 -14.33 -0.98
C ASN A 181 19.27 -12.84 -0.90
N GLY A 182 18.43 -12.46 0.06
CA GLY A 182 18.08 -11.08 0.34
C GLY A 182 17.00 -10.47 -0.56
N ASN A 183 16.42 -11.29 -1.45
CA ASN A 183 15.41 -10.88 -2.43
C ASN A 183 14.00 -10.86 -1.86
N PHE A 184 13.76 -11.52 -0.73
CA PHE A 184 12.47 -11.52 -0.06
C PHE A 184 12.59 -10.92 1.33
N THR A 185 11.68 -10.03 1.68
CA THR A 185 11.53 -9.49 3.02
C THR A 185 10.08 -9.54 3.45
N PHE A 186 9.84 -9.90 4.70
CA PHE A 186 8.52 -9.82 5.33
C PHE A 186 8.68 -9.20 6.72
N GLY A 187 7.96 -8.12 6.96
CA GLY A 187 7.93 -7.46 8.26
C GLY A 187 6.51 -7.23 8.71
N VAL A 188 6.27 -7.35 10.01
CA VAL A 188 4.99 -7.00 10.62
C VAL A 188 5.23 -6.44 12.00
N GLY A 189 4.54 -5.36 12.33
CA GLY A 189 4.64 -4.81 13.67
C GLY A 189 3.64 -3.69 13.93
N PRO A 190 3.58 -3.23 15.19
CA PRO A 190 2.63 -2.21 15.59
C PRO A 190 2.97 -0.85 15.01
N TYR A 191 1.93 -0.04 14.86
CA TYR A 191 2.09 1.41 14.75
C TYR A 191 1.11 2.16 15.64
N LEU A 192 1.52 3.38 15.95
CA LEU A 192 0.71 4.40 16.61
C LEU A 192 0.63 5.62 15.71
N GLY A 193 -0.49 6.34 15.76
CA GLY A 193 -0.67 7.58 15.03
C GLY A 193 -1.44 8.63 15.83
N TYR A 194 -1.06 9.89 15.65
CA TYR A 194 -1.72 11.04 16.24
C TYR A 194 -2.20 12.01 15.15
N ARG A 195 -3.46 12.44 15.24
CA ARG A 195 -4.11 13.26 14.23
C ARG A 195 -3.57 14.68 14.24
N LEU A 196 -3.09 15.12 13.08
CA LEU A 196 -2.62 16.48 12.85
C LEU A 196 -3.70 17.38 12.28
N GLY A 197 -4.72 16.80 11.63
CA GLY A 197 -5.81 17.55 11.04
C GLY A 197 -6.76 16.67 10.24
N GLY A 198 -7.82 17.27 9.73
CA GLY A 198 -8.78 16.62 8.87
C GLY A 198 -9.83 17.59 8.35
N ARG A 199 -10.53 17.19 7.30
CA ARG A 199 -11.55 17.99 6.64
C ARG A 199 -12.47 17.14 5.78
N GLY A 200 -13.72 17.57 5.66
CA GLY A 200 -14.61 17.16 4.59
C GLY A 200 -14.39 18.05 3.38
N LYS A 201 -14.51 17.49 2.18
CA LYS A 201 -14.50 18.25 0.93
C LYS A 201 -15.60 17.77 0.02
N PHE A 202 -16.42 18.71 -0.43
CA PHE A 202 -17.45 18.50 -1.42
C PHE A 202 -17.22 19.44 -2.61
N VAL A 203 -17.56 18.99 -3.82
CA VAL A 203 -17.39 19.77 -5.04
C VAL A 203 -18.56 19.46 -5.95
N PHE A 204 -19.24 20.49 -6.42
CA PHE A 204 -20.41 20.40 -7.29
C PHE A 204 -20.35 21.50 -8.36
N ASN A 205 -21.25 21.41 -9.35
CA ASN A 205 -21.46 22.49 -10.31
C ASN A 205 -22.73 23.24 -9.90
N ASP A 206 -22.67 24.56 -9.74
CA ASP A 206 -23.84 25.38 -9.45
C ASP A 206 -24.78 25.50 -10.66
N ASP A 207 -25.91 26.17 -10.49
CA ASP A 207 -26.93 26.35 -11.53
C ASP A 207 -26.41 27.11 -12.76
N ASN A 208 -25.32 27.88 -12.59
CA ASN A 208 -24.65 28.61 -13.67
C ASN A 208 -23.56 27.75 -14.35
N GLY A 209 -23.41 26.48 -13.95
CA GLY A 209 -22.39 25.56 -14.45
C GLY A 209 -20.99 25.81 -13.88
N ASN A 210 -20.83 26.72 -12.91
CA ASN A 210 -19.54 26.99 -12.29
C ASN A 210 -19.21 25.95 -11.23
N ARG A 211 -17.93 25.60 -11.16
CA ARG A 211 -17.45 24.58 -10.23
C ARG A 211 -17.18 25.15 -8.84
N THR A 212 -18.03 24.81 -7.88
CA THR A 212 -17.96 25.25 -6.49
C THR A 212 -17.34 24.18 -5.60
N LYS A 213 -16.56 24.60 -4.59
CA LYS A 213 -15.88 23.71 -3.63
C LYS A 213 -16.25 24.12 -2.22
N GLU A 214 -16.77 23.17 -1.46
CA GLU A 214 -17.11 23.35 -0.06
C GLU A 214 -16.16 22.52 0.81
N PHE A 215 -15.80 23.08 1.95
CA PHE A 215 -14.93 22.44 2.92
C PHE A 215 -15.58 22.46 4.29
N GLN A 216 -15.66 21.29 4.90
CA GLN A 216 -16.09 21.13 6.28
C GLN A 216 -14.83 21.06 7.15
N SER A 217 -14.57 22.13 7.88
CA SER A 217 -13.46 22.23 8.84
C SER A 217 -13.80 21.48 10.13
N GLY A 218 -12.80 21.23 10.98
CA GLY A 218 -13.02 20.55 12.27
C GLY A 218 -12.84 19.03 12.23
N ASN A 219 -11.95 18.53 11.37
CA ASN A 219 -11.45 17.14 11.40
C ASN A 219 -12.47 16.03 11.10
N MET A 220 -13.74 16.36 10.87
CA MET A 220 -14.82 15.40 10.60
C MET A 220 -14.91 14.29 11.67
N TYR A 221 -14.65 14.63 12.93
CA TYR A 221 -14.59 13.65 14.03
C TYR A 221 -13.65 12.48 13.75
N ALA A 222 -12.64 12.63 12.89
CA ALA A 222 -11.62 11.61 12.73
C ALA A 222 -10.90 11.37 14.06
N THR A 223 -10.62 10.11 14.39
CA THR A 223 -10.07 9.74 15.69
C THR A 223 -8.70 10.38 15.92
N ASP A 224 -8.46 10.85 17.15
CA ASP A 224 -7.26 11.63 17.49
C ASP A 224 -6.03 10.75 17.64
N PHE A 225 -6.20 9.59 18.28
CA PHE A 225 -5.18 8.58 18.46
C PHE A 225 -5.61 7.29 17.77
N ARG A 226 -4.72 6.72 16.97
CA ARG A 226 -4.95 5.46 16.28
C ARG A 226 -3.82 4.49 16.52
N TYR A 227 -4.14 3.22 16.50
CA TYR A 227 -3.17 2.15 16.63
C TYR A 227 -3.57 0.98 15.75
N GLY A 228 -2.59 0.19 15.33
CA GLY A 228 -2.85 -0.89 14.40
C GLY A 228 -1.62 -1.71 14.09
N LEU A 229 -1.73 -2.52 13.04
CA LEU A 229 -0.62 -3.29 12.50
C LEU A 229 -0.23 -2.77 11.11
N ARG A 230 1.08 -2.65 10.92
CA ARG A 230 1.70 -2.44 9.62
C ARG A 230 2.44 -3.71 9.20
N ALA A 231 2.07 -4.24 8.05
CA ALA A 231 2.77 -5.33 7.37
C ALA A 231 3.50 -4.78 6.14
N GLU A 232 4.66 -5.36 5.85
CA GLU A 232 5.48 -5.02 4.70
C GLU A 232 6.01 -6.28 4.04
N VAL A 233 5.88 -6.33 2.71
CA VAL A 233 6.42 -7.42 1.88
C VAL A 233 7.31 -6.79 0.84
N GLY A 234 8.53 -7.30 0.71
CA GLY A 234 9.48 -6.89 -0.33
C GLY A 234 9.88 -8.07 -1.19
N VAL A 235 9.82 -7.89 -2.50
CA VAL A 235 10.32 -8.82 -3.51
C VAL A 235 11.23 -8.03 -4.45
N ALA A 236 12.52 -8.34 -4.40
CA ALA A 236 13.59 -7.58 -5.06
C ALA A 236 13.49 -6.07 -4.71
N GLU A 237 13.16 -5.24 -5.70
CA GLU A 237 13.06 -3.78 -5.56
C GLU A 237 11.66 -3.33 -5.16
N VAL A 238 10.64 -4.15 -5.43
CA VAL A 238 9.25 -3.83 -5.13
C VAL A 238 8.97 -4.09 -3.66
N LYS A 239 8.49 -3.07 -2.96
CA LYS A 239 8.05 -3.17 -1.57
C LYS A 239 6.62 -2.72 -1.47
N LEU A 240 5.81 -3.52 -0.80
CA LEU A 240 4.41 -3.27 -0.53
C LEU A 240 4.21 -3.08 0.97
N TYR A 241 3.23 -2.28 1.34
CA TYR A 241 2.76 -2.16 2.71
C TYR A 241 1.26 -2.38 2.80
N LEU A 242 0.82 -2.77 3.99
CA LEU A 242 -0.56 -2.79 4.42
C LEU A 242 -0.63 -2.27 5.85
N ASN A 243 -1.51 -1.32 6.11
CA ASN A 243 -1.85 -0.81 7.43
C ASN A 243 -3.31 -1.17 7.72
N TYR A 244 -3.58 -1.71 8.90
CA TYR A 244 -4.92 -1.92 9.41
C TYR A 244 -5.07 -1.24 10.77
N ASP A 245 -5.95 -0.25 10.84
CA ASP A 245 -6.30 0.47 12.06
C ASP A 245 -7.23 -0.42 12.91
N PHE A 246 -6.88 -0.70 14.16
CA PHE A 246 -7.71 -1.52 15.05
C PHE A 246 -8.85 -0.76 15.69
N ASN A 247 -8.73 0.55 15.80
CA ASN A 247 -9.79 1.43 16.26
C ASN A 247 -10.56 2.05 15.09
N GLU A 248 -11.76 2.56 15.41
CA GLU A 248 -12.64 3.19 14.43
C GLU A 248 -12.02 4.48 13.87
N THR A 249 -12.34 4.76 12.60
CA THR A 249 -11.88 5.94 11.84
C THR A 249 -12.43 7.24 12.43
N PHE A 250 -13.64 7.15 12.98
CA PHE A 250 -14.33 8.25 13.65
C PHE A 250 -14.29 8.05 15.16
N GLN A 251 -14.35 9.16 15.89
CA GLN A 251 -14.51 9.16 17.34
C GLN A 251 -15.79 8.41 17.73
N GLU A 252 -15.79 7.83 18.94
CA GLU A 252 -16.87 6.98 19.43
C GLU A 252 -18.24 7.66 19.31
N SER A 253 -19.19 6.97 18.67
CA SER A 253 -20.56 7.46 18.41
C SER A 253 -20.64 8.77 17.60
N LYS A 254 -19.57 9.17 16.91
CA LYS A 254 -19.52 10.38 16.06
C LYS A 254 -19.51 10.08 14.56
N GLY A 255 -19.66 8.82 14.17
CA GLY A 255 -19.75 8.39 12.76
C GLY A 255 -19.95 6.88 12.65
N PRO A 256 -19.94 6.35 11.41
CA PRO A 256 -20.06 4.92 11.16
C PRO A 256 -18.92 4.12 11.80
N LYS A 257 -19.23 2.89 12.24
CA LYS A 257 -18.26 2.02 12.90
C LYS A 257 -17.38 1.29 11.89
N VAL A 258 -16.40 2.02 11.37
CA VAL A 258 -15.50 1.51 10.34
C VAL A 258 -14.03 1.74 10.67
N ASN A 259 -13.23 0.73 10.37
CA ASN A 259 -11.79 0.73 10.57
C ASN A 259 -11.08 1.05 9.26
N ALA A 260 -10.02 1.84 9.32
CA ALA A 260 -9.26 2.17 8.12
C ALA A 260 -8.33 1.02 7.71
N LEU A 261 -8.26 0.78 6.41
CA LEU A 261 -7.31 -0.12 5.77
C LEU A 261 -6.58 0.65 4.67
N SER A 262 -5.26 0.65 4.71
CA SER A 262 -4.43 1.29 3.70
C SER A 262 -3.47 0.28 3.11
N PHE A 263 -3.25 0.30 1.80
CA PHE A 263 -2.25 -0.54 1.17
C PHE A 263 -1.64 0.15 -0.04
N GLY A 264 -0.40 -0.19 -0.35
CA GLY A 264 0.31 0.45 -1.45
C GLY A 264 1.76 0.00 -1.55
N ILE A 265 2.55 0.85 -2.21
CA ILE A 265 3.98 0.65 -2.43
C ILE A 265 4.80 1.51 -1.49
N ILE A 266 6.02 1.07 -1.20
CA ILE A 266 7.05 1.80 -0.48
C ILE A 266 8.17 2.14 -1.48
N LEU A 267 8.47 3.43 -1.63
CA LEU A 267 9.53 3.98 -2.47
C LEU A 267 10.73 4.41 -1.62
#